data_AF-A0A818D315-F1
#
_entry.id   AF-A0A818D315-F1
#
_cell.length_a   1.000
_cell.length_b   1.000
_cell.length_c   1.000
_cell.angle_alpha   90.00
_cell.angle_beta   90.00
_cell.angle_gamma   90.00
#
_symmetry.space_group_name_H-M   'P 1'
#
loop_
_entity.id
_entity.type
_entity.pdbx_description
1 polymer ?
#
loop_
_entity_poly.entity_id
_entity_poly.type
_entity_poly.pdbx_seq_one_letter_code
_entity_poly.pdbx_strand_id
1 'polypeptide(L)'
;MPLNRTTVEQPVRSNTYRLHEFDPTSYDWNDWEILFDTYIDVEDITDDNKKRNLLITVLGVQPFKTLISVCKPKKPTECTYSKIIHKLRTNYARVTFSSTKRIKFFATRQESSQTLTDFANSL
;
A
#
# COMPACT_ATOMS: atom_id res chain seq x y z
N MET A 1 26.50 44.57 -26.21
CA MET A 1 25.41 43.99 -25.40
C MET A 1 25.36 42.49 -25.64
N PRO A 2 25.52 41.62 -24.63
CA PRO A 2 25.16 40.22 -24.76
C PRO A 2 23.85 39.89 -24.02
N LEU A 3 23.03 39.06 -24.67
CA LEU A 3 21.78 38.49 -24.18
C LEU A 3 21.99 37.77 -22.83
N ASN A 4 21.21 38.16 -21.83
CA ASN A 4 21.05 37.38 -20.60
C ASN A 4 20.38 36.05 -20.92
N ARG A 5 21.10 34.97 -20.62
CA ARG A 5 20.60 33.59 -20.60
C ARG A 5 19.62 33.51 -19.43
N THR A 6 18.32 33.52 -19.71
CA THR A 6 17.28 33.27 -18.71
C THR A 6 17.47 31.87 -18.16
N THR A 7 18.07 31.77 -16.98
CA THR A 7 18.10 30.56 -16.18
C THR A 7 16.65 30.24 -15.85
N VAL A 8 16.10 29.21 -16.51
CA VAL A 8 14.85 28.60 -16.11
C VAL A 8 15.14 27.92 -14.77
N GLU A 9 14.92 28.65 -13.67
CA GLU A 9 14.87 28.06 -12.35
C GLU A 9 13.67 27.11 -12.33
N GLN A 10 13.92 25.83 -12.63
CA GLN A 10 12.98 24.79 -12.28
C GLN A 10 12.88 24.78 -10.76
N PRO A 11 11.68 24.89 -10.16
CA PRO A 11 11.55 24.89 -8.72
C PRO A 11 12.11 23.57 -8.20
N VAL A 12 13.12 23.68 -7.34
CA VAL A 12 13.66 22.56 -6.58
C VAL A 12 12.48 21.94 -5.85
N ARG A 13 12.02 20.77 -6.31
CA ARG A 13 10.98 20.01 -5.62
C ARG A 13 11.56 19.58 -4.28
N SER A 14 11.32 20.39 -3.25
CA SER A 14 11.62 20.08 -1.87
C SER A 14 10.87 18.81 -1.53
N ASN A 15 11.57 17.68 -1.49
CA ASN A 15 11.00 16.35 -1.30
C ASN A 15 10.61 16.13 0.18
N THR A 16 9.78 17.03 0.73
CA THR A 16 9.48 17.11 2.17
C THR A 16 8.56 16.00 2.65
N TYR A 17 7.86 15.32 1.73
CA TYR A 17 6.97 14.21 2.04
C TYR A 17 7.56 12.94 1.44
N ARG A 18 8.26 12.13 2.24
CA ARG A 18 8.76 10.83 1.77
C ARG A 18 7.69 9.79 2.06
N LEU A 19 7.00 9.33 1.02
CA LEU A 19 6.13 8.18 1.15
C LEU A 19 6.96 6.94 1.56
N HIS A 20 6.52 6.26 2.62
CA HIS A 20 7.15 5.03 3.08
C HIS A 20 6.84 3.88 2.14
N GLU A 21 7.81 2.98 1.97
CA GLU A 21 7.57 1.77 1.18
C GLU A 21 6.46 0.93 1.81
N PHE A 22 5.63 0.32 0.98
CA PHE A 22 4.64 -0.64 1.44
C PHE A 22 5.34 -1.91 1.90
N ASP A 23 5.21 -2.20 3.18
CA ASP A 23 5.58 -3.47 3.79
C ASP A 23 4.37 -4.05 4.54
N PRO A 24 3.88 -5.25 4.16
CA PRO A 24 2.72 -5.88 4.80
C PRO A 24 2.97 -6.28 6.26
N THR A 25 4.22 -6.28 6.74
CA THR A 25 4.51 -6.50 8.17
C THR A 25 4.35 -5.23 9.00
N SER A 26 4.50 -4.07 8.38
CA SER A 26 4.49 -2.76 9.02
C SER A 26 3.15 -2.02 8.84
N TYR A 27 2.46 -2.22 7.72
CA TYR A 27 1.24 -1.48 7.36
C TYR A 27 0.07 -2.40 6.95
N ASP A 28 -1.16 -2.00 7.31
CA ASP A 28 -2.37 -2.52 6.66
C ASP A 28 -2.48 -1.91 5.25
N TRP A 29 -2.89 -2.71 4.27
CA TRP A 29 -3.02 -2.24 2.89
C TRP A 29 -3.98 -1.06 2.77
N ASN A 30 -5.11 -1.07 3.47
CA ASN A 30 -6.12 -0.01 3.32
C ASN A 30 -5.60 1.32 3.85
N ASP A 31 -4.90 1.31 4.98
CA ASP A 31 -4.32 2.51 5.58
C ASP A 31 -3.18 3.06 4.69
N TRP A 32 -2.35 2.17 4.16
CA TRP A 32 -1.26 2.56 3.27
C TRP A 32 -1.75 3.08 1.91
N GLU A 33 -2.83 2.52 1.38
CA GLU A 33 -3.46 2.99 0.14
C GLU A 33 -3.97 4.43 0.27
N ILE A 34 -4.55 4.80 1.43
CA ILE A 34 -4.96 6.19 1.72
C ILE A 34 -3.75 7.13 1.73
N LEU A 35 -2.63 6.72 2.34
CA LEU A 35 -1.38 7.49 2.34
C LEU A 35 -0.83 7.67 0.92
N PHE A 36 -0.90 6.61 0.10
CA PHE A 36 -0.48 6.65 -1.29
C PHE A 36 -1.33 7.60 -2.14
N ASP A 37 -2.65 7.53 -1.99
CA ASP A 37 -3.59 8.43 -2.70
C ASP A 37 -3.36 9.90 -2.28
N THR A 38 -3.19 10.16 -0.98
CA THR A 38 -2.88 11.50 -0.47
C THR A 38 -1.56 12.03 -1.03
N TYR A 39 -0.54 11.17 -1.15
CA TYR A 39 0.74 11.56 -1.75
C TYR A 39 0.59 11.92 -3.24
N ILE A 40 -0.20 11.14 -3.99
CA ILE A 40 -0.50 11.43 -5.39
C ILE A 40 -1.20 12.79 -5.54
N ASP A 41 -2.16 13.08 -4.65
CA ASP A 41 -2.93 14.33 -4.68
C ASP A 41 -2.06 15.54 -4.35
N VAL A 42 -1.14 15.42 -3.37
CA VAL A 42 -0.18 16.48 -3.02
C VAL A 42 0.80 16.75 -4.16
N GLU A 43 1.25 15.70 -4.86
CA GLU A 43 2.18 15.81 -5.98
C GLU A 43 1.51 16.13 -7.33
N ASP A 44 0.17 16.31 -7.35
CA ASP A 44 -0.66 16.56 -8.53
C ASP A 44 -0.40 15.56 -9.68
N ILE A 45 -0.23 14.28 -9.33
CA ILE A 45 0.07 13.24 -10.31
C ILE A 45 -1.25 12.79 -10.94
N THR A 46 -1.56 13.31 -12.13
CA THR A 46 -2.79 12.95 -12.87
C THR A 46 -2.60 11.80 -13.85
N ASP A 47 -1.37 11.58 -14.34
CA ASP A 47 -1.08 10.56 -15.35
C ASP A 47 -1.06 9.13 -14.75
N ASP A 48 -1.89 8.26 -15.31
CA ASP A 48 -2.09 6.88 -14.82
C ASP A 48 -0.82 6.02 -14.94
N ASN A 49 0.04 6.27 -15.93
CA ASN A 49 1.32 5.57 -16.06
C ASN A 49 2.31 6.01 -14.97
N LYS A 50 2.33 7.29 -14.61
CA LYS A 50 3.13 7.82 -13.50
C LYS A 50 2.63 7.26 -12.17
N LYS A 51 1.32 7.25 -11.91
CA LYS A 51 0.73 6.61 -10.72
C LYS A 51 1.16 5.16 -10.59
N ARG A 52 1.03 4.39 -11.68
CA ARG A 52 1.47 2.99 -11.74
C ARG A 52 2.95 2.83 -11.44
N ASN A 53 3.80 3.60 -12.12
CA ASN A 53 5.24 3.48 -11.96
C ASN A 53 5.66 3.86 -10.53
N LEU A 54 5.07 4.91 -9.98
CA LEU A 54 5.28 5.32 -8.60
C LEU A 54 4.86 4.21 -7.62
N LEU A 55 3.65 3.65 -7.79
CA LEU A 55 3.18 2.52 -6.99
C LEU A 55 4.21 1.38 -6.98
N ILE A 56 4.72 0.99 -8.15
CA ILE A 56 5.72 -0.07 -8.27
C ILE A 56 7.01 0.28 -7.49
N THR A 57 7.46 1.54 -7.54
CA THR A 57 8.70 1.97 -6.86
C THR A 57 8.61 2.03 -5.34
N VAL A 58 7.40 2.18 -4.80
CA VAL A 58 7.18 2.26 -3.36
C VAL A 58 6.78 0.92 -2.75
N LEU A 59 6.77 -0.17 -3.51
CA LEU A 59 6.55 -1.50 -2.96
C LEU A 59 7.85 -2.05 -2.36
N GLY A 60 7.77 -2.57 -1.14
CA GLY A 60 8.83 -3.39 -0.57
C GLY A 60 9.08 -4.67 -1.38
N VAL A 61 10.20 -5.34 -1.10
CA VAL A 61 10.70 -6.50 -1.88
C VAL A 61 9.65 -7.61 -2.00
N GLN A 62 8.95 -7.95 -0.92
CA GLN A 62 7.95 -9.02 -0.93
C GLN A 62 6.70 -8.63 -1.74
N PRO A 63 6.03 -7.49 -1.49
CA PRO A 63 4.93 -7.00 -2.34
C PRO A 63 5.26 -6.89 -3.81
N PHE A 64 6.47 -6.43 -4.15
CA PHE A 64 6.92 -6.36 -5.53
C PHE A 64 7.00 -7.76 -6.19
N LYS A 65 7.55 -8.77 -5.49
CA LYS A 65 7.59 -10.15 -5.99
C LYS A 65 6.19 -10.73 -6.18
N THR A 66 5.27 -10.47 -5.26
CA THR A 66 3.86 -10.88 -5.39
C THR A 66 3.22 -10.24 -6.62
N LEU A 67 3.42 -8.93 -6.82
CA LEU A 67 2.92 -8.20 -7.99
C LEU A 67 3.39 -8.84 -9.30
N ILE A 68 4.68 -9.15 -9.41
CA ILE A 68 5.25 -9.82 -10.58
C ILE A 68 4.57 -11.18 -10.81
N SER A 69 4.37 -11.96 -9.75
CA SER A 69 3.70 -13.26 -9.82
C SER A 69 2.27 -13.15 -10.35
N VAL A 70 1.47 -12.21 -9.81
CA VAL A 70 0.06 -12.03 -10.19
C VAL A 70 -0.14 -11.33 -11.54
N CYS A 71 0.88 -10.65 -12.08
CA CYS A 71 0.83 -10.01 -13.39
C CYS A 71 1.16 -10.95 -14.56
N LYS A 72 1.76 -12.12 -14.30
CA LYS A 72 2.11 -13.09 -15.36
C LYS A 72 0.89 -13.43 -16.24
N PRO A 73 1.08 -13.56 -17.57
CA PRO A 73 2.35 -13.55 -18.30
C PRO A 73 2.91 -12.14 -18.65
N LYS A 74 2.20 -11.06 -18.28
CA LYS A 74 2.57 -9.68 -18.63
C LYS A 74 3.45 -9.03 -17.56
N LYS A 75 4.16 -7.96 -17.93
CA LYS A 75 4.91 -7.16 -16.95
C LYS A 75 3.97 -6.23 -16.18
N PRO A 76 4.26 -5.89 -14.91
CA PRO A 76 3.47 -4.89 -14.19
C PRO A 76 3.39 -3.55 -14.91
N THR A 77 4.47 -3.13 -15.59
CA THR A 77 4.52 -1.89 -16.38
C THR A 77 3.62 -1.89 -17.61
N GLU A 78 3.17 -3.06 -18.07
CA GLU A 78 2.23 -3.22 -19.20
C GLU A 78 0.77 -3.32 -18.72
N CYS A 79 0.55 -3.35 -17.41
CA CYS A 79 -0.78 -3.35 -16.81
C CYS A 79 -1.25 -1.90 -16.57
N THR A 80 -2.57 -1.72 -16.46
CA THR A 80 -3.16 -0.44 -16.03
C THR A 80 -3.02 -0.27 -14.52
N TYR A 81 -2.96 0.98 -14.05
CA TYR A 81 -2.90 1.30 -12.62
C TYR A 81 -4.04 0.62 -11.86
N SER A 82 -5.28 0.77 -12.35
CA SER A 82 -6.47 0.15 -11.77
C SER A 82 -6.36 -1.38 -11.62
N LYS A 83 -5.75 -2.08 -12.58
CA LYS A 83 -5.55 -3.53 -12.48
C LYS A 83 -4.51 -3.91 -11.44
N ILE A 84 -3.44 -3.12 -11.32
CA ILE A 84 -2.38 -3.36 -10.34
C ILE A 84 -2.89 -3.13 -8.92
N ILE A 85 -3.54 -1.99 -8.67
CA ILE A 85 -4.05 -1.65 -7.34
C ILE A 85 -5.09 -2.69 -6.90
N HIS A 86 -5.98 -3.13 -7.80
CA HIS A 86 -6.95 -4.17 -7.49
C HIS A 86 -6.29 -5.50 -7.13
N LYS A 87 -5.29 -5.95 -7.91
CA LYS A 87 -4.55 -7.20 -7.62
C LYS A 87 -3.84 -7.13 -6.27
N LEU A 88 -3.21 -6.01 -5.95
CA LEU A 88 -2.54 -5.82 -4.66
C LEU A 88 -3.54 -5.79 -3.51
N ARG A 89 -4.64 -5.05 -3.66
CA ARG A 89 -5.74 -5.03 -2.68
C ARG A 89 -6.28 -6.43 -2.42
N THR A 90 -6.51 -7.26 -3.44
CA THR A 90 -6.96 -8.65 -3.24
C THR A 90 -5.97 -9.52 -2.45
N ASN A 91 -4.66 -9.26 -2.57
CA ASN A 91 -3.63 -10.05 -1.91
C ASN A 91 -3.28 -9.54 -0.50
N TYR A 92 -3.39 -8.23 -0.28
CA TYR A 92 -2.88 -7.55 0.93
C TYR A 92 -3.96 -6.90 1.79
N ALA A 93 -5.10 -6.51 1.24
CA ALA A 93 -6.22 -6.15 2.09
C ALA A 93 -6.65 -7.42 2.82
N ARG A 94 -6.64 -7.37 4.16
CA ARG A 94 -7.08 -8.49 4.99
C ARG A 94 -8.50 -8.88 4.59
N VAL A 95 -8.64 -9.92 3.79
CA VAL A 95 -9.89 -10.65 3.72
C VAL A 95 -9.98 -11.39 5.03
N THR A 96 -10.62 -10.80 6.04
CA THR A 96 -11.00 -11.55 7.24
C THR A 96 -12.03 -12.58 6.81
N PHE A 97 -11.59 -13.74 6.34
CA PHE A 97 -12.50 -14.86 6.11
C PHE A 97 -13.17 -15.18 7.45
N SER A 98 -14.49 -15.37 7.43
CA SER A 98 -15.25 -15.80 8.61
C SER A 98 -14.61 -17.04 9.27
N SER A 99 -14.01 -17.92 8.47
CA SER A 99 -13.25 -19.09 8.93
C SER A 99 -12.05 -18.74 9.81
N THR A 100 -11.28 -17.69 9.52
CA THR A 100 -10.13 -17.27 10.34
C THR A 100 -10.61 -16.69 11.68
N LYS A 101 -11.73 -15.95 11.69
CA LYS A 101 -12.36 -15.49 12.95
C LYS A 101 -12.87 -16.68 13.77
N ARG A 102 -13.49 -17.68 13.14
CA ARG A 102 -13.92 -18.93 13.80
C ARG A 102 -12.74 -19.69 14.40
N ILE A 103 -11.65 -19.86 13.64
CA ILE A 103 -10.46 -20.56 14.16
C ILE A 103 -9.88 -19.83 15.35
N LYS A 104 -9.78 -18.49 15.30
CA LYS A 104 -9.35 -17.69 16.47
C LYS A 104 -10.30 -17.87 17.65
N PHE A 105 -11.61 -17.74 17.44
CA PHE A 105 -12.63 -17.94 18.47
C PHE A 105 -12.56 -19.32 19.12
N PHE A 106 -12.40 -20.40 18.33
CA PHE A 106 -12.24 -21.76 18.84
C PHE A 106 -10.87 -22.02 19.48
N ALA A 107 -9.84 -21.24 19.13
CA ALA A 107 -8.52 -21.31 19.72
C ALA A 107 -8.39 -20.46 21.00
N THR A 108 -9.26 -19.46 21.21
CA THR A 108 -9.27 -18.67 22.44
C THR A 108 -9.68 -19.56 23.62
N ARG A 109 -8.81 -19.62 24.62
CA ARG A 109 -9.10 -20.26 25.91
C ARG A 109 -9.09 -19.21 27.00
N GLN A 110 -10.01 -19.34 27.94
CA GLN A 110 -10.01 -18.50 29.13
C GLN A 110 -8.79 -18.83 29.97
N GLU A 111 -7.99 -17.81 30.26
CA GLU A 111 -6.85 -17.93 31.17
C GLU A 111 -7.34 -18.07 32.62
N SER A 112 -6.58 -18.79 33.45
CA SER A 112 -6.98 -19.12 34.83
C SER A 112 -7.20 -17.89 35.74
N SER A 113 -6.62 -16.75 35.37
CA SER A 113 -6.75 -15.46 36.06
C SER A 113 -7.84 -14.55 35.50
N GLN A 114 -8.48 -14.91 34.39
CA GLN A 114 -9.47 -14.07 33.72
C GLN A 114 -10.88 -14.38 34.23
N THR A 115 -11.67 -13.35 34.54
CA THR A 115 -13.08 -13.55 34.90
C THR A 115 -13.91 -13.92 33.68
N LEU A 116 -15.08 -14.53 33.89
CA LEU A 116 -15.99 -14.88 32.80
C LEU A 116 -16.44 -13.66 31.98
N THR A 117 -16.61 -12.51 32.65
CA THR A 117 -16.98 -11.25 32.01
C THR A 117 -15.85 -10.69 31.16
N ASP A 118 -14.62 -10.75 31.66
CA ASP A 118 -13.43 -10.30 30.91
C ASP A 118 -13.17 -11.19 29.69
N PHE A 119 -13.40 -12.49 29.83
CA PHE A 119 -13.30 -13.44 28.73
C PHE A 119 -14.35 -13.16 27.66
N ALA A 120 -15.62 -12.99 28.04
CA ALA A 120 -16.70 -12.68 27.11
C ALA A 120 -16.48 -11.38 26.33
N ASN A 121 -15.85 -10.37 26.94
CA ASN A 121 -15.50 -9.11 26.29
C ASN A 121 -14.29 -9.20 25.34
N SER A 122 -13.49 -10.26 25.45
CA SER A 122 -12.31 -10.51 24.62
C SER A 122 -12.54 -11.42 23.40
N LEU A 123 -13.77 -11.96 23.27
CA LEU A 123 -14.21 -12.83 22.17
C LEU A 123 -14.60 -12.05 20.90
#